data_AF-A0A0P0NHV3-F1
#
_entry.id   AF-A0A0P0NHV3-F1
#
_cell.length_a   1.000
_cell.length_b   1.000
_cell.length_c   1.000
_cell.angle_alpha   90.00
_cell.angle_beta   90.00
_cell.angle_gamma   90.00
#
_symmetry.space_group_name_H-M   'P 1'
#
loop_
_entity.id
_entity.type
_entity.pdbx_description
1 polymer ?
#
loop_
_entity_poly.entity_id
_entity_poly.type
_entity_poly.pdbx_seq_one_letter_code
_entity_poly.pdbx_strand_id
1 'polypeptide(L)'
;MKNLTNTSQEFAYDQKLQTLQARVDELSDFIENASLPLHWVDKNGYITWANQAELDALGFTREEYIGASITNFHQDPEVISDILTRLSNNETLHNYPARLKCKDGSIKHVLISSNVARKNGEFIHTRCFTRDITELVTEMERKESLLLELKESDTRMKMAISSTNMGTWEYSPSQSYLYLSAEASSILGFPEEQTVDYTSFLRIVDPQERIRVHKGLNASVKATGNDTYSTKFKIIRPSDEAERWLHLQGKITLKSNQKTSRFIGTVLDITETVLAEEKNSRLLAIIDSSNDAIISFNLEGKITSWNNAAEDIFGFHQEEVIGSSAHALIPDEKHQELSDLLAKVAQGERVHQLETRLLTKDQGEIEVAITLSPIKEATGKIIGFSKIVRDITEKKHEEQRKNSFIAMVSHEIKTPITAVTAYLQMLLQKAQKEQDTFYINLLSRADVKVKKMTAMVQDFLNVTRLEEGKLQILKQEFELAPLIKEIAEDGQFFSNQHIINIVNCDELKVYADKEKLGHVLSNLLSNAIKYSPKGGFIFIKCETIAKKVRVSITDQGIGIKKSDQKRIFERFYRVDDENEYTASGFGIGLYLASEILAYHNSQIHINSKENKGSTFFFDLEISSNTLS
;
A
#
# COMPACT_ATOMS: atom_id res chain seq x y z
N MET A 1 -84.05 -96.08 -60.77
CA MET A 1 -83.54 -95.59 -59.46
C MET A 1 -82.06 -95.23 -59.55
N LYS A 2 -81.68 -94.19 -60.30
CA LYS A 2 -80.28 -93.71 -60.37
C LYS A 2 -80.11 -92.18 -60.18
N ASN A 3 -81.19 -91.46 -59.86
CA ASN A 3 -81.17 -89.99 -59.74
C ASN A 3 -81.45 -89.47 -58.32
N LEU A 4 -81.35 -90.30 -57.26
CA LEU A 4 -81.67 -89.89 -55.88
C LEU A 4 -80.47 -89.95 -54.90
N THR A 5 -79.30 -90.41 -55.31
CA THR A 5 -78.08 -90.47 -54.47
C THR A 5 -77.09 -89.31 -54.70
N ASN A 6 -77.17 -88.58 -55.82
CA ASN A 6 -76.30 -87.40 -56.07
C ASN A 6 -76.70 -86.18 -55.24
N THR A 7 -77.99 -86.00 -54.95
CA THR A 7 -78.53 -84.78 -54.35
C THR A 7 -78.19 -84.63 -52.85
N SER A 8 -77.94 -85.74 -52.14
CA SER A 8 -77.56 -85.69 -50.70
C SER A 8 -76.07 -85.41 -50.48
N GLN A 9 -75.19 -85.78 -51.41
CA GLN A 9 -73.76 -85.43 -51.35
C GLN A 9 -73.50 -83.99 -51.80
N GLU A 10 -74.23 -83.48 -52.80
CA GLU A 10 -74.20 -82.06 -53.17
C GLU A 10 -74.69 -81.16 -52.03
N PHE A 11 -75.79 -81.51 -51.35
CA PHE A 11 -76.31 -80.71 -50.24
C PHE A 11 -75.35 -80.64 -49.04
N ALA A 12 -74.68 -81.74 -48.69
CA ALA A 12 -73.67 -81.78 -47.61
C ALA A 12 -72.37 -81.04 -48.00
N TYR A 13 -72.01 -81.06 -49.29
CA TYR A 13 -70.87 -80.29 -49.82
C TYR A 13 -71.15 -78.79 -49.79
N ASP A 14 -72.35 -78.36 -50.22
CA ASP A 14 -72.78 -76.97 -50.18
C ASP A 14 -72.89 -76.44 -48.76
N GLN A 15 -73.39 -77.24 -47.81
CA GLN A 15 -73.47 -76.85 -46.40
C GLN A 15 -72.08 -76.69 -45.75
N LYS A 16 -71.11 -77.54 -46.13
CA LYS A 16 -69.71 -77.42 -45.70
C LYS A 16 -69.01 -76.22 -46.34
N LEU A 17 -69.31 -75.93 -47.60
CA LEU A 17 -68.80 -74.77 -48.32
C LEU A 17 -69.34 -73.47 -47.69
N GLN A 18 -70.62 -73.41 -47.37
CA GLN A 18 -71.24 -72.29 -46.64
C GLN A 18 -70.64 -72.10 -45.24
N THR A 19 -70.41 -73.19 -44.50
CA THR A 19 -69.78 -73.11 -43.16
C THR A 19 -68.34 -72.62 -43.25
N LEU A 20 -67.59 -73.06 -44.28
CA LEU A 20 -66.22 -72.61 -44.51
C LEU A 20 -66.19 -71.13 -44.91
N GLN A 21 -67.10 -70.71 -45.79
CA GLN A 21 -67.25 -69.32 -46.21
C GLN A 21 -67.57 -68.44 -45.00
N ALA A 22 -68.54 -68.83 -44.17
CA ALA A 22 -68.89 -68.08 -42.96
C ALA A 22 -67.71 -67.93 -41.98
N ARG A 23 -66.88 -68.96 -41.81
CA ARG A 23 -65.65 -68.87 -40.99
C ARG A 23 -64.58 -67.99 -41.61
N VAL A 24 -64.45 -68.00 -42.94
CA VAL A 24 -63.51 -67.11 -43.64
C VAL A 24 -63.97 -65.66 -43.52
N ASP A 25 -65.28 -65.40 -43.65
CA ASP A 25 -65.87 -64.08 -43.48
C ASP A 25 -65.68 -63.58 -42.04
N GLU A 26 -65.90 -64.43 -41.02
CA GLU A 26 -65.67 -64.10 -39.60
C GLU A 26 -64.20 -63.77 -39.30
N LEU A 27 -63.26 -64.57 -39.81
CA LEU A 27 -61.82 -64.30 -39.64
C LEU A 27 -61.38 -63.04 -40.39
N SER A 28 -61.95 -62.80 -41.57
CA SER A 28 -61.66 -61.60 -42.36
C SER A 28 -62.17 -60.36 -41.63
N ASP A 29 -63.39 -60.40 -41.10
CA ASP A 29 -63.97 -59.30 -40.30
C ASP A 29 -63.17 -59.05 -39.01
N PHE A 30 -62.74 -60.10 -38.31
CA PHE A 30 -61.90 -59.97 -37.11
C PHE A 30 -60.57 -59.28 -37.41
N ILE A 31 -59.92 -59.65 -38.52
CA ILE A 31 -58.62 -59.07 -38.93
C ILE A 31 -58.81 -57.62 -39.42
N GLU A 32 -59.89 -57.34 -40.14
CA GLU A 32 -60.23 -56.02 -40.67
C GLU A 32 -60.55 -55.02 -39.56
N ASN A 33 -61.25 -55.47 -38.51
CA ASN A 33 -61.64 -54.64 -37.36
C ASN A 33 -60.69 -54.77 -36.15
N ALA A 34 -59.55 -55.46 -36.30
CA ALA A 34 -58.56 -55.59 -35.24
C ALA A 34 -57.99 -54.21 -34.88
N SER A 35 -57.79 -53.94 -33.58
CA SER A 35 -57.21 -52.67 -33.09
C SER A 35 -55.69 -52.53 -33.37
N LEU A 36 -55.09 -53.57 -33.94
CA LEU A 36 -53.66 -53.61 -34.27
C LEU A 36 -53.49 -53.27 -35.76
N PRO A 37 -52.62 -52.32 -36.09
CA PRO A 37 -52.22 -52.06 -37.47
C PRO A 37 -51.63 -53.30 -38.15
N LEU A 38 -52.27 -53.75 -39.23
CA LEU A 38 -51.89 -54.93 -40.00
C LEU A 38 -51.88 -54.59 -41.49
N HIS A 39 -50.87 -55.09 -42.20
CA HIS A 39 -50.82 -55.00 -43.65
C HIS A 39 -50.06 -56.16 -44.29
N TRP A 40 -50.30 -56.35 -45.58
CA TRP A 40 -49.64 -57.32 -46.43
C TRP A 40 -48.87 -56.60 -47.54
N VAL A 41 -47.65 -57.06 -47.79
CA VAL A 41 -46.80 -56.56 -48.87
C VAL A 41 -46.44 -57.72 -49.80
N ASP A 42 -46.53 -57.54 -51.10
CA ASP A 42 -46.10 -58.55 -52.07
C ASP A 42 -44.57 -58.69 -52.14
N LYS A 43 -44.10 -59.61 -52.99
CA LYS A 43 -42.66 -59.87 -53.19
C LYS A 43 -41.88 -58.68 -53.78
N ASN A 44 -42.57 -57.72 -54.38
CA ASN A 44 -41.98 -56.55 -55.02
C ASN A 44 -42.01 -55.32 -54.10
N GLY A 45 -42.55 -55.45 -52.88
CA GLY A 45 -42.61 -54.35 -51.91
C GLY A 45 -43.86 -53.47 -52.04
N TYR A 46 -44.91 -53.92 -52.74
CA TYR A 46 -46.18 -53.19 -52.85
C TYR A 46 -47.22 -53.69 -51.85
N ILE A 47 -47.92 -52.76 -51.20
CA ILE A 47 -48.94 -53.07 -50.21
C ILE A 47 -50.16 -53.65 -50.93
N THR A 48 -50.58 -54.85 -50.59
CA THR A 48 -51.71 -55.54 -51.24
C THR A 48 -52.99 -55.50 -50.42
N TRP A 49 -52.88 -55.36 -49.10
CA TRP A 49 -53.99 -55.23 -48.18
C TRP A 49 -53.52 -54.56 -46.89
N ALA A 50 -54.39 -53.82 -46.22
CA ALA A 50 -54.18 -53.24 -44.90
C ALA A 50 -55.55 -53.11 -44.20
N ASN A 51 -55.59 -53.35 -42.89
CA ASN A 51 -56.81 -53.17 -42.12
C ASN A 51 -57.09 -51.70 -41.79
N GLN A 52 -58.27 -51.43 -41.24
CA GLN A 52 -58.66 -50.07 -40.87
C GLN A 52 -57.71 -49.45 -39.83
N ALA A 53 -57.22 -50.23 -38.86
CA ALA A 53 -56.30 -49.73 -37.84
C ALA A 53 -54.94 -49.24 -38.41
N GLU A 54 -54.41 -49.87 -39.46
CA GLU A 54 -53.19 -49.40 -40.14
C GLU A 54 -53.43 -48.08 -40.89
N LEU A 55 -54.56 -47.99 -41.59
CA LEU A 55 -54.95 -46.77 -42.30
C LEU A 55 -55.17 -45.61 -41.32
N ASP A 56 -55.86 -45.85 -40.22
CA ASP A 56 -56.08 -44.85 -39.15
C ASP A 56 -54.77 -44.47 -38.46
N ALA A 57 -53.87 -45.44 -38.23
CA ALA A 57 -52.60 -45.19 -37.55
C ALA A 57 -51.66 -44.28 -38.35
N LEU A 58 -51.69 -44.36 -39.67
CA LEU A 58 -50.83 -43.56 -40.57
C LEU A 58 -51.58 -42.39 -41.25
N GLY A 59 -52.91 -42.37 -41.18
CA GLY A 59 -53.78 -41.31 -41.71
C GLY A 59 -53.99 -41.34 -43.22
N PHE A 60 -53.68 -42.44 -43.91
CA PHE A 60 -53.88 -42.57 -45.37
C PHE A 60 -55.22 -43.21 -45.70
N THR A 61 -55.82 -42.84 -46.83
CA THR A 61 -56.99 -43.58 -47.33
C THR A 61 -56.56 -44.87 -48.00
N ARG A 62 -57.50 -45.82 -48.15
CA ARG A 62 -57.21 -47.11 -48.77
C ARG A 62 -56.68 -46.97 -50.21
N GLU A 63 -57.19 -46.02 -50.97
CA GLU A 63 -56.80 -45.76 -52.36
C GLU A 63 -55.38 -45.18 -52.47
N GLU A 64 -54.91 -44.48 -51.44
CA GLU A 64 -53.56 -43.90 -51.38
C GLU A 64 -52.52 -44.90 -50.87
N TYR A 65 -52.94 -45.83 -50.00
CA TYR A 65 -52.04 -46.76 -49.30
C TYR A 65 -51.88 -48.09 -50.03
N ILE A 66 -52.97 -48.68 -50.53
CA ILE A 66 -52.94 -49.98 -51.23
C ILE A 66 -52.42 -49.79 -52.66
N GLY A 67 -51.47 -50.63 -53.07
CA GLY A 67 -50.79 -50.56 -54.36
C GLY A 67 -49.57 -49.63 -54.38
N ALA A 68 -49.35 -48.85 -53.31
CA ALA A 68 -48.15 -48.05 -53.13
C ALA A 68 -46.99 -48.90 -52.60
N SER A 69 -45.74 -48.46 -52.85
CA SER A 69 -44.56 -49.12 -52.29
C SER A 69 -44.47 -48.85 -50.78
N ILE A 70 -44.24 -49.89 -49.98
CA ILE A 70 -44.10 -49.77 -48.53
C ILE A 70 -42.93 -48.86 -48.11
N THR A 71 -41.94 -48.70 -49.01
CA THR A 71 -40.78 -47.83 -48.81
C THR A 71 -41.16 -46.35 -48.72
N ASN A 72 -42.24 -45.92 -49.37
CA ASN A 72 -42.73 -44.53 -49.33
C ASN A 72 -43.17 -44.11 -47.93
N PHE A 73 -43.64 -45.06 -47.13
CA PHE A 73 -44.18 -44.83 -45.78
C PHE A 73 -43.14 -45.03 -44.68
N HIS A 74 -41.91 -45.41 -45.03
CA HIS A 74 -40.80 -45.47 -44.08
C HIS A 74 -39.99 -44.18 -44.11
N GLN A 75 -39.57 -43.71 -42.93
CA GLN A 75 -38.66 -42.58 -42.82
C GLN A 75 -37.26 -42.95 -43.29
N ASP A 76 -36.82 -44.16 -42.95
CA ASP A 76 -35.44 -44.65 -43.14
C ASP A 76 -35.38 -45.71 -44.25
N PRO A 77 -34.86 -45.38 -45.45
CA PRO A 77 -34.79 -46.30 -46.58
C PRO A 77 -33.93 -47.55 -46.30
N GLU A 78 -32.88 -47.40 -45.49
CA GLU A 78 -31.99 -48.51 -45.13
C GLU A 78 -32.69 -49.53 -44.23
N VAL A 79 -33.52 -49.06 -43.29
CA VAL A 79 -34.27 -49.92 -42.36
C VAL A 79 -35.31 -50.75 -43.11
N ILE A 80 -36.08 -50.14 -44.01
CA ILE A 80 -37.06 -50.90 -44.80
C ILE A 80 -36.39 -51.85 -45.80
N SER A 81 -35.23 -51.49 -46.35
CA SER A 81 -34.44 -52.38 -47.21
C SER A 81 -33.96 -53.62 -46.45
N ASP A 82 -33.47 -53.46 -45.21
CA ASP A 82 -33.10 -54.59 -44.34
C ASP A 82 -34.32 -55.46 -44.01
N ILE A 83 -35.44 -54.85 -43.61
CA ILE A 83 -36.70 -55.56 -43.32
C ILE A 83 -37.13 -56.41 -44.53
N LEU A 84 -37.17 -55.84 -45.73
CA LEU A 84 -37.57 -56.56 -46.94
C LEU A 84 -36.58 -57.68 -47.30
N THR A 85 -35.27 -57.43 -47.16
CA THR A 85 -34.23 -58.42 -47.42
C THR A 85 -34.37 -59.63 -46.50
N ARG A 86 -34.50 -59.39 -45.18
CA ARG A 86 -34.65 -60.46 -44.17
C ARG A 86 -35.93 -61.26 -44.40
N LEU A 87 -37.05 -60.59 -44.71
CA LEU A 87 -38.29 -61.27 -45.05
C LEU A 87 -38.16 -62.08 -46.35
N SER A 88 -37.50 -61.57 -47.39
CA SER A 88 -37.28 -62.32 -48.64
C SER A 88 -36.46 -63.60 -48.43
N ASN A 89 -35.51 -63.56 -47.49
CA ASN A 89 -34.71 -64.70 -47.00
C ASN A 89 -35.49 -65.64 -46.05
N ASN A 90 -36.79 -65.41 -45.89
CA ASN A 90 -37.71 -66.21 -45.07
C ASN A 90 -37.42 -66.13 -43.56
N GLU A 91 -36.79 -65.06 -43.10
CA GLU A 91 -36.67 -64.76 -41.67
C GLU A 91 -37.98 -64.23 -41.09
N THR A 92 -38.18 -64.43 -39.79
CA THR A 92 -39.27 -63.79 -39.04
C THR A 92 -38.71 -62.63 -38.24
N LEU A 93 -39.31 -61.45 -38.39
CA LEU A 93 -38.96 -60.26 -37.65
C LEU A 93 -39.81 -60.16 -36.38
N HIS A 94 -39.15 -59.86 -35.27
CA HIS A 94 -39.79 -59.65 -33.97
C HIS A 94 -39.36 -58.29 -33.42
N ASN A 95 -40.33 -57.42 -33.18
CA ASN A 95 -40.19 -56.08 -32.63
C ASN A 95 -39.04 -55.29 -33.26
N TYR A 96 -38.91 -55.33 -34.58
CA TYR A 96 -37.87 -54.59 -35.29
C TYR A 96 -38.21 -53.10 -35.25
N PRO A 97 -37.35 -52.24 -34.70
CA PRO A 97 -37.62 -50.81 -34.60
C PRO A 97 -37.59 -50.14 -35.97
N ALA A 98 -38.63 -49.38 -36.28
CA ALA A 98 -38.72 -48.61 -37.52
C ALA A 98 -39.42 -47.27 -37.26
N ARG A 99 -39.28 -46.34 -38.21
CA ARG A 99 -39.96 -45.06 -38.21
C ARG A 99 -40.83 -44.93 -39.43
N LEU A 100 -42.12 -44.69 -39.23
CA LEU A 100 -43.11 -44.55 -40.28
C LEU A 100 -43.52 -43.09 -40.45
N LYS A 101 -43.71 -42.68 -41.70
CA LYS A 101 -44.21 -41.36 -42.09
C LYS A 101 -45.73 -41.42 -42.18
N CYS A 102 -46.41 -40.58 -41.40
CA CYS A 102 -47.84 -40.39 -41.49
C CYS A 102 -48.19 -39.35 -42.58
N LYS A 103 -49.46 -39.32 -43.00
CA LYS A 103 -49.94 -38.40 -44.03
C LYS A 103 -49.80 -36.92 -43.65
N ASP A 104 -49.92 -36.60 -42.37
CA ASP A 104 -49.76 -35.24 -41.82
C ASP A 104 -48.28 -34.80 -41.73
N GLY A 105 -47.34 -35.68 -42.14
CA GLY A 105 -45.90 -35.44 -42.06
C GLY A 105 -45.28 -35.80 -40.70
N SER A 106 -46.07 -36.21 -39.71
CA SER A 106 -45.55 -36.70 -38.44
C SER A 106 -44.86 -38.05 -38.61
N ILE A 107 -43.89 -38.33 -37.73
CA ILE A 107 -43.15 -39.59 -37.72
C ILE A 107 -43.60 -40.39 -36.51
N LYS A 108 -43.99 -41.63 -36.74
CA LYS A 108 -44.29 -42.60 -35.67
C LYS A 108 -43.12 -43.55 -35.47
N HIS A 109 -42.74 -43.74 -34.21
CA HIS A 109 -41.81 -44.78 -33.83
C HIS A 109 -42.59 -46.06 -33.61
N VAL A 110 -42.22 -47.11 -34.34
CA VAL A 110 -42.96 -48.37 -34.32
C VAL A 110 -42.03 -49.56 -34.12
N LEU A 111 -42.60 -50.64 -33.60
CA LEU A 111 -41.99 -51.96 -33.61
C LEU A 111 -42.72 -52.82 -34.64
N ILE A 112 -42.01 -53.22 -35.69
CA ILE A 112 -42.51 -54.05 -36.77
C ILE A 112 -42.17 -55.50 -36.46
N SER A 113 -43.19 -56.33 -36.47
CA SER A 113 -43.02 -57.77 -36.45
C SER A 113 -43.72 -58.35 -37.67
N SER A 114 -43.01 -59.20 -38.42
CA SER A 114 -43.49 -59.62 -39.73
C SER A 114 -42.91 -60.98 -40.11
N ASN A 115 -43.68 -61.75 -40.86
CA ASN A 115 -43.21 -62.99 -41.49
C ASN A 115 -43.80 -63.13 -42.90
N VAL A 116 -43.33 -64.13 -43.64
CA VAL A 116 -43.79 -64.38 -45.02
C VAL A 116 -44.81 -65.51 -45.07
N ALA A 117 -45.88 -65.30 -45.84
CA ALA A 117 -46.79 -66.36 -46.25
C ALA A 117 -46.34 -66.94 -47.60
N ARG A 118 -46.10 -68.26 -47.65
CA ARG A 118 -45.75 -68.98 -48.87
C ARG A 118 -46.77 -70.06 -49.19
N LYS A 119 -47.06 -70.28 -50.48
CA LYS A 119 -47.89 -71.39 -50.96
C LYS A 119 -47.14 -72.11 -52.08
N ASN A 120 -46.97 -73.42 -51.96
CA ASN A 120 -46.17 -74.25 -52.90
C ASN A 120 -44.74 -73.71 -53.15
N GLY A 121 -44.13 -73.08 -52.13
CA GLY A 121 -42.78 -72.49 -52.22
C GLY A 121 -42.74 -71.04 -52.73
N GLU A 122 -43.82 -70.55 -53.35
CA GLU A 122 -43.89 -69.18 -53.87
C GLU A 122 -44.24 -68.17 -52.78
N PHE A 123 -43.58 -67.01 -52.79
CA PHE A 123 -43.86 -65.87 -51.92
C PHE A 123 -45.19 -65.25 -52.32
N ILE A 124 -46.17 -65.26 -51.42
CA ILE A 124 -47.49 -64.66 -51.68
C ILE A 124 -47.50 -63.21 -51.18
N HIS A 125 -47.35 -63.03 -49.85
CA HIS A 125 -47.26 -61.71 -49.23
C HIS A 125 -46.60 -61.82 -47.85
N THR A 126 -46.17 -60.69 -47.29
CA THR A 126 -45.82 -60.55 -45.88
C THR A 126 -47.07 -60.49 -45.01
N ARG A 127 -46.96 -60.85 -43.73
CA ARG A 127 -47.98 -60.62 -42.71
C ARG A 127 -47.35 -59.75 -41.64
N CYS A 128 -47.56 -58.45 -41.77
CA CYS A 128 -46.92 -57.44 -40.94
C CYS A 128 -47.87 -56.97 -39.85
N PHE A 129 -47.33 -56.80 -38.64
CA PHE A 129 -47.99 -56.23 -37.48
C PHE A 129 -47.14 -55.09 -36.95
N THR A 130 -47.73 -53.90 -36.88
CA THR A 130 -47.05 -52.66 -36.49
C THR A 130 -47.55 -52.22 -35.11
N ARG A 131 -46.64 -52.07 -34.15
CA ARG A 131 -46.96 -51.54 -32.82
C ARG A 131 -46.40 -50.13 -32.67
N ASP A 132 -47.28 -49.16 -32.44
CA ASP A 132 -46.88 -47.78 -32.12
C ASP A 132 -46.24 -47.70 -30.73
N ILE A 133 -45.04 -47.14 -30.66
CA ILE A 133 -44.28 -46.88 -29.43
C ILE A 133 -43.85 -45.41 -29.33
N THR A 134 -44.46 -44.52 -30.11
CA THR A 134 -44.10 -43.10 -30.20
C THR A 134 -44.17 -42.40 -28.85
N GLU A 135 -45.26 -42.59 -28.10
CA GLU A 135 -45.42 -42.01 -26.76
C GLU A 135 -44.28 -42.43 -25.81
N LEU A 136 -43.94 -43.73 -25.79
CA LEU A 136 -42.88 -44.25 -24.93
C LEU A 136 -41.50 -43.67 -25.27
N VAL A 137 -41.15 -43.60 -26.55
CA VAL A 137 -39.86 -43.04 -26.99
C VAL A 137 -39.78 -41.55 -26.65
N THR A 138 -40.84 -40.79 -26.94
CA THR A 138 -40.87 -39.34 -26.64
C THR A 138 -40.79 -39.04 -25.15
N GLU A 139 -41.42 -39.84 -24.28
CA GLU A 139 -41.28 -39.71 -22.83
C GLU A 139 -39.86 -40.00 -22.34
N MET A 140 -39.21 -41.03 -22.89
CA MET A 140 -37.82 -41.37 -22.56
C MET A 140 -36.85 -40.24 -22.96
N GLU A 141 -36.95 -39.75 -24.19
CA GLU A 141 -36.13 -38.64 -24.68
C GLU A 141 -36.34 -37.36 -23.86
N ARG A 142 -37.60 -37.04 -23.51
CA ARG A 142 -37.93 -35.89 -22.65
C ARG A 142 -37.30 -36.02 -21.27
N LYS A 143 -37.35 -37.21 -20.67
CA LYS A 143 -36.74 -37.46 -19.35
C LYS A 143 -35.22 -37.31 -19.40
N GLU A 144 -34.57 -37.84 -20.43
CA GLU A 144 -33.12 -37.70 -20.61
C GLU A 144 -32.70 -36.25 -20.81
N SER A 145 -33.45 -35.49 -21.61
CA SER A 145 -33.23 -34.05 -21.80
C SER A 145 -33.35 -33.27 -20.49
N LEU A 146 -34.38 -33.52 -19.69
CA LEU A 146 -34.54 -32.87 -18.38
C LEU A 146 -33.41 -33.24 -17.40
N LEU A 147 -32.95 -34.49 -17.41
CA LEU A 147 -31.82 -34.91 -16.58
C LEU A 147 -30.52 -34.23 -16.99
N LEU A 148 -30.31 -34.03 -18.30
CA LEU A 148 -29.16 -33.30 -18.81
C LEU A 148 -29.21 -31.83 -18.42
N GLU A 149 -30.35 -31.14 -18.61
CA GLU A 149 -30.54 -29.74 -18.19
C GLU A 149 -30.31 -29.56 -16.68
N LEU A 150 -30.81 -30.48 -15.86
CA LEU A 150 -30.59 -30.46 -14.42
C LEU A 150 -29.10 -30.60 -14.08
N LYS A 151 -28.40 -31.51 -14.74
CA LYS A 151 -26.96 -31.73 -14.52
C LYS A 151 -26.14 -30.51 -14.94
N GLU A 152 -26.47 -29.90 -16.07
CA GLU A 152 -25.83 -28.66 -16.52
C GLU A 152 -26.11 -27.49 -15.57
N SER A 153 -27.35 -27.37 -15.09
CA SER A 153 -27.73 -26.36 -14.11
C SER A 153 -26.97 -26.53 -12.78
N ASP A 154 -26.89 -27.75 -12.24
CA ASP A 154 -26.14 -28.06 -11.02
C ASP A 154 -24.64 -27.78 -11.19
N THR A 155 -24.07 -28.17 -12.33
CA THR A 155 -22.66 -27.92 -12.64
C THR A 155 -22.37 -26.42 -12.75
N ARG A 156 -23.24 -25.67 -13.45
CA ARG A 156 -23.12 -24.21 -13.58
C ARG A 156 -23.22 -23.51 -12.22
N MET A 157 -24.15 -23.95 -11.38
CA MET A 157 -24.32 -23.41 -10.03
C MET A 157 -23.09 -23.66 -9.16
N LYS A 158 -22.53 -24.88 -9.18
CA LYS A 158 -21.29 -25.21 -8.47
C LYS A 158 -20.10 -24.36 -8.93
N MET A 159 -19.95 -24.15 -10.24
CA MET A 159 -18.88 -23.30 -10.80
C MET A 159 -19.04 -21.82 -10.40
N ALA A 160 -20.27 -21.29 -10.40
CA ALA A 160 -20.53 -19.91 -9.98
C ALA A 160 -20.17 -19.68 -8.49
N ILE A 161 -20.44 -20.67 -7.63
CA ILE A 161 -20.10 -20.61 -6.20
C ILE A 161 -18.59 -20.73 -6.00
N SER A 162 -17.94 -21.72 -6.62
CA SER A 162 -16.50 -21.95 -6.41
C SER A 162 -15.61 -20.82 -6.95
N SER A 163 -16.00 -20.19 -8.07
CA SER A 163 -15.25 -19.07 -8.67
C SER A 163 -15.27 -17.77 -7.84
N THR A 164 -16.23 -17.62 -6.92
CA THR A 164 -16.33 -16.43 -6.05
C THR A 164 -15.59 -16.58 -4.72
N ASN A 165 -14.93 -17.72 -4.49
CA ASN A 165 -14.33 -18.09 -3.20
C ASN A 165 -15.33 -17.97 -2.02
N MET A 166 -16.63 -18.16 -2.30
CA MET A 166 -17.69 -18.11 -1.30
C MET A 166 -18.01 -19.54 -0.84
N GLY A 167 -18.08 -19.72 0.48
CA GLY A 167 -18.59 -20.96 1.06
C GLY A 167 -20.11 -20.93 1.16
N THR A 168 -20.78 -22.07 0.99
CA THR A 168 -22.22 -22.19 1.30
C THR A 168 -22.45 -22.93 2.61
N TRP A 169 -23.51 -22.55 3.30
CA TRP A 169 -23.92 -23.17 4.54
C TRP A 169 -25.43 -23.39 4.56
N GLU A 170 -25.86 -24.48 5.18
CA GLU A 170 -27.26 -24.79 5.45
C GLU A 170 -27.42 -25.08 6.95
N TYR A 171 -28.20 -24.27 7.64
CA TYR A 171 -28.54 -24.48 9.04
C TYR A 171 -29.93 -25.11 9.18
N SER A 172 -29.98 -26.20 9.96
CA SER A 172 -31.20 -26.92 10.33
C SER A 172 -31.50 -26.67 11.81
N PRO A 173 -32.42 -25.73 12.16
CA PRO A 173 -32.73 -25.39 13.54
C PRO A 173 -33.23 -26.59 14.37
N SER A 174 -33.96 -27.51 13.74
CA SER A 174 -34.48 -28.72 14.40
C SER A 174 -33.39 -29.72 14.79
N GLN A 175 -32.28 -29.75 14.04
CA GLN A 175 -31.18 -30.69 14.27
C GLN A 175 -29.99 -30.03 14.97
N SER A 176 -29.95 -28.70 15.04
CA SER A 176 -28.84 -27.92 15.61
C SER A 176 -27.48 -28.17 14.95
N TYR A 177 -27.49 -28.54 13.66
CA TYR A 177 -26.29 -28.69 12.83
C TYR A 177 -26.29 -27.70 11.66
N LEU A 178 -25.09 -27.28 11.26
CA LEU A 178 -24.80 -26.61 10.01
C LEU A 178 -24.15 -27.62 9.05
N TYR A 179 -24.67 -27.69 7.83
CA TYR A 179 -23.99 -28.30 6.70
C TYR A 179 -23.16 -27.22 6.00
N LEU A 180 -21.91 -27.52 5.69
CA LEU A 180 -20.96 -26.60 5.09
C LEU A 180 -20.47 -27.17 3.76
N SER A 181 -20.31 -26.32 2.74
CA SER A 181 -19.51 -26.69 1.57
C SER A 181 -18.04 -26.83 1.95
N ALA A 182 -17.24 -27.47 1.10
CA ALA A 182 -15.79 -27.59 1.33
C ALA A 182 -15.12 -26.22 1.51
N GLU A 183 -15.55 -25.21 0.76
CA GLU A 183 -15.07 -23.84 0.86
C GLU A 183 -15.51 -23.19 2.18
N ALA A 184 -16.77 -23.37 2.61
CA ALA A 184 -17.25 -22.85 3.89
C ALA A 184 -16.51 -23.48 5.08
N SER A 185 -16.29 -24.79 5.03
CA SER A 185 -15.47 -25.55 5.98
C SER A 185 -14.05 -24.99 6.07
N SER A 186 -13.41 -24.71 4.93
CA SER A 186 -12.08 -24.08 4.90
C SER A 186 -12.06 -22.66 5.48
N ILE A 187 -13.04 -21.81 5.11
CA ILE A 187 -13.16 -20.43 5.60
C ILE A 187 -13.36 -20.39 7.12
N LEU A 188 -14.24 -21.25 7.64
CA LEU A 188 -14.58 -21.32 9.07
C LEU A 188 -13.50 -22.05 9.91
N GLY A 189 -12.54 -22.73 9.27
CA GLY A 189 -11.46 -23.47 9.93
C GLY A 189 -11.84 -24.89 10.37
N PHE A 190 -12.84 -25.49 9.72
CA PHE A 190 -13.29 -26.88 9.90
C PHE A 190 -13.03 -27.74 8.63
N PRO A 191 -11.79 -27.83 8.12
CA PRO A 191 -11.51 -28.37 6.77
C PRO A 191 -11.93 -29.83 6.56
N GLU A 192 -11.97 -30.63 7.64
CA GLU A 192 -12.36 -32.06 7.59
C GLU A 192 -13.84 -32.31 7.93
N GLU A 193 -14.57 -31.28 8.38
CA GLU A 193 -15.97 -31.41 8.82
C GLU A 193 -16.91 -30.64 7.88
N GLN A 194 -17.77 -31.37 7.17
CA GLN A 194 -18.87 -30.78 6.39
C GLN A 194 -20.16 -30.62 7.21
N THR A 195 -20.17 -31.11 8.45
CA THR A 195 -21.29 -30.98 9.37
C THR A 195 -20.76 -30.56 10.72
N VAL A 196 -21.09 -29.34 11.13
CA VAL A 196 -20.60 -28.73 12.38
C VAL A 196 -21.81 -28.42 13.25
N ASP A 197 -21.74 -28.71 14.54
CA ASP A 197 -22.83 -28.35 15.44
C ASP A 197 -22.90 -26.83 15.63
N TYR A 198 -24.11 -26.33 15.88
CA TYR A 198 -24.36 -24.89 16.02
C TYR A 198 -23.57 -24.26 17.17
N THR A 199 -23.30 -25.01 18.24
CA THR A 199 -22.54 -24.48 19.38
C THR A 199 -21.05 -24.35 19.07
N SER A 200 -20.49 -25.28 18.29
CA SER A 200 -19.11 -25.19 17.79
C SER A 200 -18.94 -24.01 16.84
N PHE A 201 -19.91 -23.74 15.96
CA PHE A 201 -19.90 -22.50 15.17
C PHE A 201 -19.90 -21.25 16.07
N LEU A 202 -20.76 -21.18 17.10
CA LEU A 202 -20.77 -20.03 18.00
C LEU A 202 -19.48 -19.88 18.82
N ARG A 203 -18.75 -20.96 19.08
CA ARG A 203 -17.46 -20.90 19.81
C ARG A 203 -16.37 -20.21 19.01
N ILE A 204 -16.36 -20.35 17.68
CA ILE A 204 -15.36 -19.69 16.83
C ILE A 204 -15.66 -18.20 16.63
N VAL A 205 -16.90 -17.76 16.82
CA VAL A 205 -17.26 -16.33 16.80
C VAL A 205 -16.61 -15.61 17.97
N ASP A 206 -16.09 -14.40 17.71
CA ASP A 206 -15.48 -13.54 18.71
C ASP A 206 -16.40 -13.40 19.96
N PRO A 207 -15.87 -13.55 21.19
CA PRO A 207 -16.67 -13.54 22.41
C PRO A 207 -17.60 -12.34 22.57
N GLN A 208 -17.20 -11.15 22.10
CA GLN A 208 -18.00 -9.93 22.20
C GLN A 208 -19.18 -9.94 21.22
N GLU A 209 -19.03 -10.66 20.10
CA GLU A 209 -19.99 -10.70 18.99
C GLU A 209 -20.96 -11.88 19.07
N ARG A 210 -20.64 -12.93 19.84
CA ARG A 210 -21.44 -14.17 19.96
C ARG A 210 -22.93 -13.92 20.24
N ILE A 211 -23.23 -13.04 21.19
CA ILE A 211 -24.62 -12.74 21.58
C ILE A 211 -25.37 -12.08 20.42
N ARG A 212 -24.73 -11.14 19.72
CA ARG A 212 -25.32 -10.42 18.59
C ARG A 212 -25.60 -11.37 17.42
N VAL A 213 -24.62 -12.20 17.05
CA VAL A 213 -24.75 -13.19 15.96
C VAL A 213 -25.82 -14.23 16.28
N HIS A 214 -25.82 -14.79 17.50
CA HIS A 214 -26.85 -15.74 17.94
C HIS A 214 -28.26 -15.14 17.91
N LYS A 215 -28.42 -13.93 18.45
CA LYS A 215 -29.72 -13.23 18.47
C LYS A 215 -30.21 -12.92 17.05
N GLY A 216 -29.31 -12.49 16.16
CA GLY A 216 -29.64 -12.19 14.76
C GLY A 216 -30.09 -13.43 13.98
N LEU A 217 -29.36 -14.53 14.10
CA LEU A 217 -29.74 -15.81 13.48
C LEU A 217 -31.09 -16.32 13.99
N ASN A 218 -31.30 -16.32 15.32
CA ASN A 218 -32.56 -16.76 15.92
C ASN A 218 -33.76 -15.87 15.58
N ALA A 219 -33.57 -14.55 15.53
CA ALA A 219 -34.62 -13.62 15.13
C ALA A 219 -35.05 -13.88 13.69
N SER A 220 -34.09 -14.15 12.81
CA SER A 220 -34.36 -14.49 11.43
C SER A 220 -35.16 -15.79 11.35
N VAL A 221 -34.76 -16.87 12.05
CA VAL A 221 -35.49 -18.16 12.07
C VAL A 221 -36.98 -18.02 12.46
N LYS A 222 -37.34 -17.03 13.29
CA LYS A 222 -38.71 -16.77 13.74
C LYS A 222 -39.52 -15.89 12.78
N ALA A 223 -38.87 -15.22 11.83
CA ALA A 223 -39.54 -14.41 10.82
C ALA A 223 -40.29 -15.34 9.84
N THR A 224 -41.59 -15.12 9.67
CA THR A 224 -42.47 -15.88 8.75
C THR A 224 -42.33 -15.44 7.28
N GLY A 225 -41.31 -14.65 6.96
CA GLY A 225 -41.13 -13.98 5.67
C GLY A 225 -39.87 -14.43 4.92
N ASN A 226 -39.77 -13.97 3.67
CA ASN A 226 -38.68 -14.21 2.73
C ASN A 226 -37.39 -13.42 3.09
N ASP A 227 -37.20 -13.10 4.38
CA ASP A 227 -36.21 -12.14 4.86
C ASP A 227 -34.79 -12.67 4.68
N THR A 228 -33.90 -11.78 4.26
CA THR A 228 -32.48 -12.03 4.13
C THR A 228 -31.76 -11.55 5.39
N TYR A 229 -30.95 -12.42 5.98
CA TYR A 229 -30.06 -12.08 7.08
C TYR A 229 -28.68 -11.76 6.53
N SER A 230 -28.09 -10.64 6.92
CA SER A 230 -26.73 -10.27 6.57
C SER A 230 -26.00 -9.67 7.77
N THR A 231 -24.81 -10.17 8.07
CA THR A 231 -23.99 -9.66 9.17
C THR A 231 -22.50 -9.83 8.88
N LYS A 232 -21.70 -8.86 9.34
CA LYS A 232 -20.23 -8.98 9.38
C LYS A 232 -19.79 -9.20 10.83
N PHE A 233 -18.86 -10.11 11.07
CA PHE A 233 -18.32 -10.38 12.41
C PHE A 233 -16.95 -11.03 12.33
N LYS A 234 -16.24 -11.02 13.46
CA LYS A 234 -14.92 -11.61 13.60
C LYS A 234 -15.01 -13.03 14.15
N ILE A 235 -14.15 -13.91 13.68
CA ILE A 235 -13.94 -15.27 14.20
C ILE A 235 -12.47 -15.52 14.54
N ILE A 236 -12.24 -16.55 15.34
CA ILE A 236 -10.93 -17.15 15.58
C ILE A 236 -11.02 -18.58 15.05
N ARG A 237 -10.25 -18.90 14.00
CA ARG A 237 -10.32 -20.23 13.37
C ARG A 237 -9.71 -21.29 14.29
N PRO A 238 -10.37 -22.45 14.46
CA PRO A 238 -9.83 -23.52 15.30
C PRO A 238 -8.65 -24.25 14.64
N SER A 239 -8.52 -24.19 13.31
CA SER A 239 -7.45 -24.84 12.56
C SER A 239 -6.06 -24.23 12.77
N ASP A 240 -5.97 -22.91 12.91
CA ASP A 240 -4.71 -22.17 12.93
C ASP A 240 -4.71 -20.95 13.88
N GLU A 241 -5.74 -20.81 14.71
CA GLU A 241 -5.96 -19.69 15.63
C GLU A 241 -5.99 -18.30 14.96
N ALA A 242 -6.07 -18.25 13.63
CA ALA A 242 -6.02 -17.00 12.91
C ALA A 242 -7.34 -16.24 13.02
N GLU A 243 -7.24 -14.94 13.28
CA GLU A 243 -8.38 -14.03 13.28
C GLU A 243 -8.86 -13.77 11.86
N ARG A 244 -10.17 -13.85 11.64
CA ARG A 244 -10.79 -13.57 10.33
C ARG A 244 -12.07 -12.75 10.48
N TRP A 245 -12.29 -11.82 9.57
CA TRP A 245 -13.56 -11.13 9.39
C TRP A 245 -14.38 -11.86 8.35
N LEU A 246 -15.60 -12.22 8.71
CA LEU A 246 -16.53 -12.91 7.83
C LEU A 246 -17.75 -12.05 7.53
N HIS A 247 -18.24 -12.16 6.30
CA HIS A 247 -19.56 -11.71 5.90
C HIS A 247 -20.47 -12.91 5.72
N LEU A 248 -21.45 -13.04 6.60
CA LEU A 248 -22.45 -14.10 6.55
C LEU A 248 -23.74 -13.53 5.95
N GLN A 249 -24.26 -14.19 4.92
CA GLN A 249 -25.53 -13.86 4.30
C GLN A 249 -26.37 -15.11 4.15
N GLY A 250 -27.66 -15.05 4.44
CA GLY A 250 -28.53 -16.22 4.32
C GLY A 250 -29.99 -15.87 4.19
N LYS A 251 -30.76 -16.82 3.68
CA LYS A 251 -32.20 -16.69 3.46
C LYS A 251 -32.92 -17.92 3.98
N ILE A 252 -34.14 -17.69 4.44
CA ILE A 252 -35.02 -18.73 4.99
C ILE A 252 -35.81 -19.36 3.87
N THR A 253 -35.78 -20.68 3.81
CA THR A 253 -36.67 -21.45 2.93
C THR A 253 -37.51 -22.39 3.77
N LEU A 254 -38.84 -22.29 3.60
CA LEU A 254 -39.81 -23.19 4.20
C LEU A 254 -39.97 -24.40 3.28
N LYS A 255 -39.75 -25.62 3.78
CA LYS A 255 -39.97 -26.83 3.00
C LYS A 255 -41.48 -27.09 2.89
N SER A 256 -42.01 -27.27 1.69
CA SER A 256 -43.45 -27.31 1.39
C SER A 256 -44.26 -28.46 2.03
N ASN A 257 -43.64 -29.36 2.79
CA ASN A 257 -44.35 -30.56 3.30
C ASN A 257 -44.03 -30.96 4.75
N GLN A 258 -43.16 -30.23 5.45
CA GLN A 258 -42.89 -30.41 6.88
C GLN A 258 -42.60 -29.03 7.46
N LYS A 259 -43.08 -28.76 8.67
CA LYS A 259 -42.90 -27.52 9.44
C LYS A 259 -41.43 -27.23 9.83
N THR A 260 -40.46 -27.58 8.99
CA THR A 260 -39.02 -27.45 9.20
C THR A 260 -38.45 -26.38 8.28
N SER A 261 -38.08 -25.25 8.87
CA SER A 261 -37.38 -24.16 8.19
C SER A 261 -35.93 -24.58 7.92
N ARG A 262 -35.43 -24.41 6.69
CA ARG A 262 -34.00 -24.51 6.36
C ARG A 262 -33.46 -23.12 6.08
N PHE A 263 -32.29 -22.84 6.64
CA PHE A 263 -31.62 -21.56 6.46
C PHE A 263 -30.40 -21.78 5.57
N ILE A 264 -30.41 -21.25 4.35
CA ILE A 264 -29.33 -21.48 3.39
C ILE A 264 -28.68 -20.14 3.10
N GLY A 265 -27.36 -20.12 3.04
CA GLY A 265 -26.62 -18.89 2.85
C GLY A 265 -25.20 -19.10 2.35
N THR A 266 -24.50 -17.99 2.28
CA THR A 266 -23.10 -17.89 1.92
C THR A 266 -22.28 -17.27 3.04
N VAL A 267 -20.99 -17.61 3.06
CA VAL A 267 -19.98 -17.01 3.92
C VAL A 267 -18.79 -16.60 3.06
N LEU A 268 -18.32 -15.37 3.26
CA LEU A 268 -17.16 -14.82 2.57
C LEU A 268 -16.15 -14.31 3.59
N ASP A 269 -14.87 -14.61 3.37
CA ASP A 269 -13.76 -14.00 4.11
C ASP A 269 -13.50 -12.59 3.57
N ILE A 270 -13.72 -11.58 4.42
CA ILE A 270 -13.54 -10.16 4.11
C ILE A 270 -12.38 -9.55 4.91
N THR A 271 -11.49 -10.38 5.47
CA THR A 271 -10.39 -9.95 6.34
C THR A 271 -9.49 -8.94 5.65
N GLU A 272 -9.04 -9.21 4.42
CA GLU A 272 -8.17 -8.29 3.69
C GLU A 272 -8.85 -6.94 3.42
N THR A 273 -10.14 -6.95 3.09
CA THR A 273 -10.92 -5.73 2.86
C THR A 273 -11.02 -4.89 4.12
N VAL A 274 -11.40 -5.50 5.25
CA VAL A 274 -11.53 -4.77 6.53
C VAL A 274 -10.17 -4.26 7.00
N LEU A 275 -9.11 -5.06 6.92
CA LEU A 275 -7.76 -4.62 7.30
C LEU A 275 -7.24 -3.49 6.40
N ALA A 276 -7.56 -3.50 5.11
CA ALA A 276 -7.22 -2.41 4.20
C ALA A 276 -7.98 -1.13 4.54
N GLU A 277 -9.29 -1.22 4.84
CA GLU A 277 -10.12 -0.09 5.28
C GLU A 277 -9.64 0.48 6.62
N GLU A 278 -9.31 -0.36 7.60
CA GLU A 278 -8.75 0.06 8.90
C GLU A 278 -7.39 0.73 8.74
N LYS A 279 -6.51 0.15 7.92
CA LYS A 279 -5.20 0.74 7.62
C LYS A 279 -5.36 2.11 6.97
N ASN A 280 -6.27 2.26 6.02
CA ASN A 280 -6.52 3.54 5.36
C ASN A 280 -7.10 4.57 6.34
N SER A 281 -8.07 4.17 7.16
CA SER A 281 -8.67 5.03 8.19
C SER A 281 -7.63 5.50 9.22
N ARG A 282 -6.72 4.62 9.63
CA ARG A 282 -5.62 4.95 10.53
C ARG A 282 -4.63 5.94 9.89
N LEU A 283 -4.31 5.78 8.61
CA LEU A 283 -3.44 6.72 7.89
C LEU A 283 -4.09 8.10 7.77
N LEU A 284 -5.38 8.17 7.47
CA LEU A 284 -6.14 9.43 7.45
C LEU A 284 -6.13 10.11 8.82
N ALA A 285 -6.38 9.38 9.91
CA ALA A 285 -6.33 9.93 11.26
C ALA A 285 -4.93 10.49 11.63
N ILE A 286 -3.84 9.87 11.14
CA ILE A 286 -2.47 10.39 11.33
C ILE A 286 -2.26 11.69 10.55
N ILE A 287 -2.77 11.76 9.32
CA ILE A 287 -2.69 12.96 8.47
C ILE A 287 -3.50 14.12 9.06
N ASP A 288 -4.70 13.83 9.57
CA ASP A 288 -5.62 14.83 10.12
C ASP A 288 -5.21 15.36 11.50
N SER A 289 -4.43 14.59 12.26
CA SER A 289 -3.89 14.99 13.57
C SER A 289 -2.51 15.65 13.49
N SER A 290 -1.93 15.76 12.28
CA SER A 290 -0.67 16.47 12.06
C SER A 290 -0.88 17.98 12.21
N ASN A 291 0.03 18.66 12.91
CA ASN A 291 0.08 20.13 12.94
C ASN A 291 0.77 20.72 11.69
N ASP A 292 1.50 19.90 10.94
CA ASP A 292 2.05 20.30 9.65
C ASP A 292 0.96 20.15 8.58
N ALA A 293 0.87 21.13 7.69
CA ALA A 293 0.01 21.08 6.52
C ALA A 293 0.54 20.05 5.52
N ILE A 294 -0.30 19.08 5.17
CA ILE A 294 0.00 18.01 4.22
C ILE A 294 -0.90 18.20 3.01
N ILE A 295 -0.25 18.47 1.88
CA ILE A 295 -0.92 18.83 0.62
C ILE A 295 -0.39 17.91 -0.46
N SER A 296 -1.26 17.39 -1.32
CA SER A 296 -0.83 16.70 -2.55
C SER A 296 -1.32 17.43 -3.78
N PHE A 297 -0.62 17.23 -4.89
CA PHE A 297 -0.99 17.77 -6.19
C PHE A 297 -0.64 16.79 -7.31
N ASN A 298 -1.34 16.90 -8.43
CA ASN A 298 -1.06 16.13 -9.64
C ASN A 298 0.18 16.68 -10.38
N LEU A 299 0.55 16.05 -11.50
CA LEU A 299 1.72 16.45 -12.30
C LEU A 299 1.58 17.85 -12.91
N GLU A 300 0.34 18.33 -13.10
CA GLU A 300 0.03 19.68 -13.59
C GLU A 300 0.05 20.74 -12.47
N GLY A 301 0.33 20.36 -11.22
CA GLY A 301 0.39 21.28 -10.07
C GLY A 301 -0.98 21.67 -9.51
N LYS A 302 -2.05 20.94 -9.81
CA LYS A 302 -3.38 21.10 -9.21
C LYS A 302 -3.49 20.32 -7.91
N ILE A 303 -4.02 20.96 -6.88
CA ILE A 303 -4.19 20.39 -5.54
C ILE A 303 -5.18 19.22 -5.59
N THR A 304 -4.80 18.08 -5.02
CA THR A 304 -5.59 16.83 -4.98
C THR A 304 -5.93 16.37 -3.57
N SER A 305 -5.24 16.85 -2.54
CA SER A 305 -5.54 16.59 -1.13
C SER A 305 -5.13 17.78 -0.27
N TRP A 306 -5.85 17.96 0.84
CA TRP A 306 -5.71 19.05 1.79
C TRP A 306 -6.13 18.55 3.18
N ASN A 307 -5.23 18.56 4.17
CA ASN A 307 -5.56 18.13 5.54
C ASN A 307 -6.01 19.31 6.43
N ASN A 308 -6.50 19.01 7.63
CA ASN A 308 -6.99 20.01 8.59
C ASN A 308 -5.96 21.10 8.92
N ALA A 309 -4.70 20.73 9.15
CA ALA A 309 -3.65 21.73 9.42
C ALA A 309 -3.37 22.67 8.23
N ALA A 310 -3.62 22.23 7.00
CA ALA A 310 -3.54 23.12 5.84
C ALA A 310 -4.69 24.13 5.85
N GLU A 311 -5.88 23.76 6.34
CA GLU A 311 -6.97 24.73 6.57
C GLU A 311 -6.58 25.76 7.63
N ASP A 312 -6.03 25.30 8.76
CA ASP A 312 -5.64 26.17 9.87
C ASP A 312 -4.51 27.15 9.46
N ILE A 313 -3.50 26.66 8.72
CA ILE A 313 -2.33 27.46 8.34
C ILE A 313 -2.66 28.46 7.22
N PHE A 314 -3.40 28.04 6.19
CA PHE A 314 -3.63 28.88 5.01
C PHE A 314 -4.99 29.58 5.00
N GLY A 315 -5.94 29.17 5.85
CA GLY A 315 -7.28 29.75 5.96
C GLY A 315 -8.27 29.32 4.87
N PHE A 316 -7.92 28.34 4.04
CA PHE A 316 -8.79 27.80 3.00
C PHE A 316 -9.39 26.46 3.41
N HIS A 317 -10.68 26.25 3.17
CA HIS A 317 -11.28 24.93 3.30
C HIS A 317 -10.94 24.04 2.11
N GLN A 318 -10.83 22.73 2.35
CA GLN A 318 -10.51 21.73 1.32
C GLN A 318 -11.40 21.86 0.07
N GLU A 319 -12.70 22.06 0.27
CA GLU A 319 -13.69 22.18 -0.80
C GLU A 319 -13.42 23.37 -1.75
N GLU A 320 -12.73 24.41 -1.28
CA GLU A 320 -12.40 25.61 -2.06
C GLU A 320 -11.13 25.43 -2.90
N VAL A 321 -10.21 24.56 -2.47
CA VAL A 321 -8.85 24.48 -3.03
C VAL A 321 -8.60 23.23 -3.88
N ILE A 322 -9.38 22.17 -3.70
CA ILE A 322 -9.23 20.95 -4.50
C ILE A 322 -9.48 21.27 -5.99
N GLY A 323 -8.54 20.87 -6.85
CA GLY A 323 -8.55 21.14 -8.29
C GLY A 323 -7.96 22.50 -8.69
N SER A 324 -7.71 23.40 -7.74
CA SER A 324 -7.07 24.71 -7.96
C SER A 324 -5.56 24.59 -8.10
N SER A 325 -4.93 25.60 -8.71
CA SER A 325 -3.47 25.63 -8.92
C SER A 325 -2.73 25.98 -7.64
N ALA A 326 -1.66 25.25 -7.33
CA ALA A 326 -0.79 25.52 -6.18
C ALA A 326 -0.06 26.88 -6.25
N HIS A 327 -0.04 27.53 -7.42
CA HIS A 327 0.55 28.87 -7.61
C HIS A 327 -0.15 29.94 -6.76
N ALA A 328 -1.43 29.75 -6.41
CA ALA A 328 -2.17 30.69 -5.56
C ALA A 328 -1.58 30.83 -4.15
N LEU A 329 -0.83 29.83 -3.69
CA LEU A 329 -0.20 29.81 -2.35
C LEU A 329 1.22 30.39 -2.37
N ILE A 330 1.71 30.86 -3.52
CA ILE A 330 3.12 31.23 -3.69
C ILE A 330 3.21 32.65 -4.24
N PRO A 331 4.06 33.52 -3.66
CA PRO A 331 4.32 34.85 -4.21
C PRO A 331 4.76 34.80 -5.68
N ASP A 332 4.29 35.73 -6.49
CA ASP A 332 4.52 35.76 -7.96
C ASP A 332 6.01 35.67 -8.34
N GLU A 333 6.87 36.35 -7.57
CA GLU A 333 8.33 36.35 -7.77
C GLU A 333 8.99 34.97 -7.58
N LYS A 334 8.29 34.02 -6.95
CA LYS A 334 8.78 32.65 -6.67
C LYS A 334 8.16 31.57 -7.55
N HIS A 335 7.30 31.92 -8.51
CA HIS A 335 6.66 30.92 -9.39
C HIS A 335 7.67 30.12 -10.24
N GLN A 336 8.76 30.77 -10.67
CA GLN A 336 9.83 30.09 -11.41
C GLN A 336 10.58 29.09 -10.51
N GLU A 337 10.88 29.47 -9.27
CA GLU A 337 11.54 28.59 -8.29
C GLU A 337 10.69 27.33 -8.01
N LEU A 338 9.37 27.49 -7.86
CA LEU A 338 8.46 26.34 -7.72
C LEU A 338 8.56 25.41 -8.93
N SER A 339 8.53 25.96 -10.15
CA SER A 339 8.57 25.17 -11.38
C SER A 339 9.84 24.33 -11.46
N ASP A 340 10.99 24.91 -11.09
CA ASP A 340 12.27 24.21 -11.04
C ASP A 340 12.29 23.11 -9.96
N LEU A 341 11.69 23.38 -8.79
CA LEU A 341 11.56 22.39 -7.72
C LEU A 341 10.66 21.22 -8.14
N LEU A 342 9.52 21.49 -8.76
CA LEU A 342 8.62 20.45 -9.28
C LEU A 342 9.30 19.61 -10.35
N ALA A 343 10.09 20.21 -11.24
CA ALA A 343 10.87 19.49 -12.25
C ALA A 343 11.90 18.53 -11.63
N LYS A 344 12.58 18.93 -10.55
CA LYS A 344 13.49 18.04 -9.80
C LYS A 344 12.74 16.88 -9.15
N VAL A 345 11.62 17.17 -8.49
CA VAL A 345 10.82 16.14 -7.82
C VAL A 345 10.19 15.17 -8.85
N ALA A 346 9.85 15.65 -10.05
CA ALA A 346 9.39 14.83 -11.17
C ALA A 346 10.46 13.85 -11.69
N GLN A 347 11.74 14.13 -11.46
CA GLN A 347 12.85 13.20 -11.74
C GLN A 347 13.06 12.19 -10.61
N GLY A 348 12.26 12.26 -9.55
CA GLY A 348 12.31 11.37 -8.39
C GLY A 348 13.11 11.90 -7.21
N GLU A 349 13.66 13.11 -7.30
CA GLU A 349 14.39 13.76 -6.21
C GLU A 349 13.43 14.19 -5.08
N ARG A 350 13.97 14.31 -3.87
CA ARG A 350 13.26 14.86 -2.72
C ARG A 350 13.92 16.15 -2.29
N VAL A 351 13.09 17.16 -1.99
CA VAL A 351 13.55 18.42 -1.42
C VAL A 351 13.21 18.40 0.06
N HIS A 352 14.20 18.66 0.92
CA HIS A 352 14.05 18.62 2.37
C HIS A 352 14.32 19.99 2.97
N GLN A 353 13.43 20.42 3.87
CA GLN A 353 13.57 21.62 4.70
C GLN A 353 13.95 22.89 3.92
N LEU A 354 13.29 23.15 2.79
CA LEU A 354 13.44 24.43 2.11
C LEU A 354 12.64 25.49 2.88
N GLU A 355 13.33 26.46 3.48
CA GLU A 355 12.70 27.62 4.09
C GLU A 355 12.27 28.62 3.00
N THR A 356 10.98 28.97 2.96
CA THR A 356 10.43 29.91 1.98
C THR A 356 9.22 30.63 2.55
N ARG A 357 8.55 31.44 1.71
CA ARG A 357 7.34 32.19 2.08
C ARG A 357 6.18 31.74 1.22
N LEU A 358 5.00 31.63 1.84
CA LEU A 358 3.75 31.28 1.18
C LEU A 358 2.66 32.28 1.52
N LEU A 359 1.63 32.32 0.69
CA LEU A 359 0.47 33.18 0.83
C LEU A 359 -0.69 32.43 1.48
N THR A 360 -1.38 33.12 2.37
CA THR A 360 -2.65 32.72 3.00
C THR A 360 -3.85 33.30 2.25
N LYS A 361 -5.08 32.87 2.59
CA LYS A 361 -6.33 33.38 2.01
C LYS A 361 -6.48 34.89 2.11
N ASP A 362 -6.03 35.46 3.22
CA ASP A 362 -6.05 36.91 3.47
C ASP A 362 -4.86 37.65 2.83
N GLN A 363 -4.12 37.00 1.93
CA GLN A 363 -2.89 37.49 1.29
C GLN A 363 -1.75 37.84 2.26
N GLY A 364 -1.79 37.36 3.50
CA GLY A 364 -0.65 37.44 4.42
C GLY A 364 0.45 36.45 4.03
N GLU A 365 1.71 36.90 4.08
CA GLU A 365 2.89 36.03 3.94
C GLU A 365 3.20 35.31 5.26
N ILE A 366 3.40 34.00 5.18
CA ILE A 366 3.88 33.16 6.29
C ILE A 366 5.26 32.57 5.96
N GLU A 367 6.14 32.51 6.96
CA GLU A 367 7.44 31.84 6.80
C GLU A 367 7.28 30.35 7.10
N VAL A 368 7.68 29.51 6.15
CA VAL A 368 7.46 28.07 6.22
C VAL A 368 8.71 27.28 5.88
N ALA A 369 8.84 26.10 6.49
CA ALA A 369 9.77 25.07 6.04
C ALA A 369 9.01 24.00 5.26
N ILE A 370 9.39 23.78 3.99
CA ILE A 370 8.70 22.84 3.11
C ILE A 370 9.54 21.61 2.80
N THR A 371 8.87 20.47 2.71
CA THR A 371 9.42 19.22 2.19
C THR A 371 8.57 18.76 1.02
N LEU A 372 9.20 18.52 -0.14
CA LEU A 372 8.53 18.06 -1.36
C LEU A 372 9.01 16.64 -1.70
N SER A 373 8.07 15.74 -1.95
CA SER A 373 8.33 14.32 -2.27
C SER A 373 7.43 13.80 -3.38
N PRO A 374 7.94 12.94 -4.30
CA PRO A 374 7.14 12.39 -5.38
C PRO A 374 6.17 11.32 -4.86
N ILE A 375 4.95 11.33 -5.37
CA ILE A 375 3.95 10.27 -5.15
C ILE A 375 4.05 9.29 -6.31
N LYS A 376 4.20 8.01 -5.99
CA LYS A 376 4.38 6.93 -6.97
C LYS A 376 3.22 5.94 -6.92
N GLU A 377 2.82 5.45 -8.07
CA GLU A 377 1.95 4.27 -8.19
C GLU A 377 2.70 2.98 -7.83
N ALA A 378 1.94 1.88 -7.70
CA ALA A 378 2.50 0.53 -7.50
C ALA A 378 3.50 0.10 -8.59
N THR A 379 3.36 0.65 -9.80
CA THR A 379 4.28 0.42 -10.94
C THR A 379 5.60 1.19 -10.83
N GLY A 380 5.74 2.10 -9.85
CA GLY A 380 6.89 2.98 -9.68
C GLY A 380 6.82 4.29 -10.47
N LYS A 381 5.81 4.47 -11.33
CA LYS A 381 5.56 5.72 -12.07
C LYS A 381 5.16 6.84 -11.12
N ILE A 382 5.73 8.03 -11.30
CA ILE A 382 5.35 9.23 -10.55
C ILE A 382 4.02 9.76 -11.10
N ILE A 383 3.05 9.98 -10.20
CA ILE A 383 1.70 10.45 -10.54
C ILE A 383 1.36 11.82 -9.96
N GLY A 384 2.26 12.37 -9.14
CA GLY A 384 2.06 13.66 -8.50
C GLY A 384 3.12 13.89 -7.43
N PHE A 385 2.83 14.85 -6.56
CA PHE A 385 3.75 15.30 -5.53
C PHE A 385 3.01 15.50 -4.21
N SER A 386 3.73 15.30 -3.12
CA SER A 386 3.31 15.60 -1.76
C SER A 386 4.19 16.73 -1.21
N LYS A 387 3.57 17.67 -0.51
CA LYS A 387 4.20 18.78 0.17
C LYS A 387 3.80 18.76 1.63
N ILE A 388 4.79 18.75 2.49
CA ILE A 388 4.62 18.98 3.92
C ILE A 388 5.09 20.41 4.17
N VAL A 389 4.24 21.22 4.79
CA VAL A 389 4.50 22.61 5.12
C VAL A 389 4.41 22.76 6.63
N ARG A 390 5.51 23.22 7.23
CA ARG A 390 5.57 23.60 8.63
C ARG A 390 5.64 25.11 8.74
N ASP A 391 4.73 25.71 9.49
CA ASP A 391 4.83 27.11 9.86
C ASP A 391 6.00 27.30 10.84
N ILE A 392 6.94 28.18 10.49
CA ILE A 392 8.12 28.53 11.29
C ILE A 392 8.14 30.02 11.66
N THR A 393 7.04 30.74 11.41
CA THR A 393 6.93 32.19 11.59
C THR A 393 7.23 32.60 13.04
N GLU A 394 6.62 31.93 14.03
CA GLU A 394 6.87 32.21 15.44
C GLU A 394 8.32 31.93 15.83
N LYS A 395 8.86 30.78 15.41
CA LYS A 395 10.27 30.41 15.66
C LYS A 395 11.24 31.45 15.09
N LYS A 396 10.98 31.93 13.88
CA LYS A 396 11.79 32.98 13.23
C LYS A 396 11.67 34.31 13.95
N HIS A 397 10.48 34.68 14.42
CA HIS A 397 10.29 35.89 15.23
C HIS A 397 10.98 35.82 16.59
N GLU A 398 10.92 34.68 17.27
CA GLU A 398 11.65 34.48 18.54
C GLU A 398 13.16 34.58 18.34
N GLU A 399 13.68 33.96 17.28
CA GLU A 399 15.09 34.04 16.91
C GLU A 399 15.50 35.49 16.61
N GLN A 400 14.70 36.23 15.83
CA GLN A 400 14.94 37.64 15.53
C GLN A 400 14.89 38.54 16.78
N ARG A 401 13.94 38.29 17.70
CA ARG A 401 13.84 39.03 18.98
C ARG A 401 15.06 38.77 19.84
N LYS A 402 15.49 37.51 19.97
CA LYS A 402 16.70 37.13 20.70
C LYS A 402 17.92 37.87 20.15
N ASN A 403 18.07 37.90 18.83
CA ASN A 403 19.23 38.50 18.15
C ASN A 403 19.23 40.03 18.29
N SER A 404 18.07 40.67 18.10
CA SER A 404 17.92 42.11 18.27
C SER A 404 18.21 42.54 19.71
N PHE A 405 17.75 41.75 20.69
CA PHE A 405 18.04 41.98 22.10
C PHE A 405 19.54 41.89 22.41
N ILE A 406 20.22 40.85 21.92
CA ILE A 406 21.67 40.68 22.10
C ILE A 406 22.45 41.85 21.49
N ALA A 407 22.10 42.26 20.26
CA ALA A 407 22.74 43.37 19.59
C ALA A 407 22.55 44.70 20.34
N MET A 408 21.33 44.97 20.80
CA MET A 408 21.00 46.16 21.60
C MET A 408 21.78 46.19 22.92
N VAL A 409 21.72 45.11 23.71
CA VAL A 409 22.44 45.02 25.01
C VAL A 409 23.93 45.26 24.82
N SER A 410 24.50 44.75 23.73
CA SER A 410 25.91 44.93 23.44
C SER A 410 26.27 46.38 23.13
N HIS A 411 25.42 47.10 22.39
CA HIS A 411 25.60 48.53 22.15
C HIS A 411 25.46 49.35 23.44
N GLU A 412 24.45 49.04 24.25
CA GLU A 412 24.17 49.70 25.53
C GLU A 412 25.25 49.46 26.58
N ILE A 413 25.97 48.33 26.52
CA ILE A 413 27.14 48.07 27.39
C ILE A 413 28.40 48.77 26.86
N LYS A 414 28.60 48.82 25.54
CA LYS A 414 29.80 49.42 24.93
C LYS A 414 29.89 50.93 25.18
N THR A 415 28.77 51.64 25.13
CA THR A 415 28.71 53.09 25.33
C THR A 415 29.24 53.54 26.70
N PRO A 416 28.71 53.07 27.85
CA PRO A 416 29.21 53.47 29.17
C PRO A 416 30.64 53.01 29.42
N ILE A 417 31.05 51.83 28.94
CA ILE A 417 32.43 51.35 29.05
C ILE A 417 33.40 52.29 28.32
N THR A 418 33.02 52.75 27.13
CA THR A 418 33.83 53.69 26.33
C THR A 418 34.00 55.02 27.06
N ALA A 419 32.93 55.55 27.66
CA ALA A 419 32.99 56.77 28.48
C ALA A 419 33.89 56.61 29.71
N VAL A 420 33.73 55.51 30.46
CA VAL A 420 34.59 55.21 31.64
C VAL A 420 36.05 55.08 31.23
N THR A 421 36.33 54.42 30.10
CA THR A 421 37.70 54.30 29.57
C THR A 421 38.30 55.68 29.28
N ALA A 422 37.54 56.57 28.63
CA ALA A 422 38.00 57.93 28.34
C ALA A 422 38.28 58.73 29.62
N TYR A 423 37.40 58.65 30.63
CA TYR A 423 37.63 59.33 31.91
C TYR A 423 38.86 58.80 32.64
N LEU A 424 39.07 57.49 32.65
CA LEU A 424 40.26 56.89 33.24
C LEU A 424 41.54 57.33 32.53
N GLN A 425 41.55 57.37 31.20
CA GLN A 425 42.68 57.84 30.41
C GLN A 425 43.02 59.31 30.70
N MET A 426 42.01 60.19 30.78
CA MET A 426 42.22 61.61 31.12
C MET A 426 42.78 61.77 32.54
N LEU A 427 42.24 61.06 33.52
CA LEU A 427 42.71 61.11 34.90
C LEU A 427 44.14 60.55 35.02
N LEU A 428 44.45 59.48 34.28
CA LEU A 428 45.77 58.88 34.27
C LEU A 428 46.81 59.82 33.65
N GLN A 429 46.46 60.50 32.55
CA GLN A 429 47.32 61.53 31.95
C GLN A 429 47.56 62.70 32.90
N LYS A 430 46.54 63.14 33.65
CA LYS A 430 46.69 64.20 34.67
C LYS A 430 47.60 63.74 35.81
N ALA A 431 47.37 62.54 36.36
CA ALA A 431 48.18 61.99 37.44
C ALA A 431 49.64 61.79 37.02
N GLN A 432 49.89 61.38 35.77
CA GLN A 432 51.24 61.32 35.18
C GLN A 432 51.91 62.69 35.12
N LYS A 433 51.17 63.73 34.71
CA LYS A 433 51.69 65.11 34.66
C LYS A 433 52.01 65.66 36.06
N GLU A 434 51.20 65.32 37.05
CA GLU A 434 51.38 65.71 38.45
C GLU A 434 52.37 64.80 39.22
N GLN A 435 52.86 63.73 38.58
CA GLN A 435 53.73 62.69 39.16
C GLN A 435 53.14 62.04 40.43
N ASP A 436 51.81 61.99 40.56
CA ASP A 436 51.13 61.36 41.70
C ASP A 436 51.13 59.83 41.54
N THR A 437 52.13 59.20 42.15
CA THR A 437 52.34 57.76 42.09
C THR A 437 51.19 56.93 42.67
N PHE A 438 50.40 57.46 43.60
CA PHE A 438 49.24 56.75 44.16
C PHE A 438 48.11 56.70 43.13
N TYR A 439 47.72 57.83 42.55
CA TYR A 439 46.66 57.87 41.53
C TYR A 439 47.08 57.18 40.24
N ILE A 440 48.34 57.28 39.80
CA ILE A 440 48.84 56.53 38.63
C ILE A 440 48.62 55.03 38.83
N ASN A 441 49.00 54.49 39.99
CA ASN A 441 48.84 53.06 40.28
C ASN A 441 47.35 52.65 40.38
N LEU A 442 46.52 53.46 41.04
CA LEU A 442 45.09 53.16 41.21
C LEU A 442 44.34 53.20 39.87
N LEU A 443 44.53 54.25 39.08
CA LEU A 443 43.89 54.44 37.78
C LEU A 443 44.38 53.42 36.75
N SER A 444 45.68 53.07 36.76
CA SER A 444 46.19 52.00 35.90
C SER A 444 45.53 50.65 36.20
N ARG A 445 45.31 50.34 37.49
CA ARG A 445 44.57 49.12 37.88
C ARG A 445 43.11 49.17 37.42
N ALA A 446 42.45 50.32 37.52
CA ALA A 446 41.08 50.50 37.04
C ALA A 446 40.98 50.36 35.51
N ASP A 447 41.91 50.96 34.75
CA ASP A 447 41.97 50.85 33.29
C ASP A 447 42.12 49.39 32.84
N VAL A 448 42.99 48.61 33.49
CA VAL A 448 43.14 47.17 33.23
C VAL A 448 41.83 46.41 33.48
N LYS A 449 41.05 46.76 34.51
CA LYS A 449 39.76 46.11 34.78
C LYS A 449 38.70 46.47 33.73
N VAL A 450 38.66 47.72 33.28
CA VAL A 450 37.73 48.19 32.25
C VAL A 450 38.05 47.58 30.90
N LYS A 451 39.33 47.57 30.48
CA LYS A 451 39.78 46.87 29.27
C LYS A 451 39.40 45.38 29.29
N LYS A 452 39.50 44.74 30.46
CA LYS A 452 39.08 43.35 30.64
C LYS A 452 37.56 43.17 30.44
N MET A 453 36.73 44.09 30.94
CA MET A 453 35.29 44.08 30.68
C MET A 453 34.97 44.27 29.20
N THR A 454 35.64 45.20 28.52
CA THR A 454 35.49 45.42 27.07
C THR A 454 35.78 44.15 26.27
N ALA A 455 36.89 43.46 26.61
CA ALA A 455 37.26 42.20 25.97
C ALA A 455 36.21 41.10 26.18
N MET A 456 35.68 40.95 27.41
CA MET A 456 34.62 39.97 27.69
C MET A 456 33.33 40.21 26.89
N VAL A 457 32.91 41.47 26.75
CA VAL A 457 31.73 41.83 25.95
C VAL A 457 31.96 41.51 24.47
N GLN A 458 33.16 41.79 23.97
CA GLN A 458 33.52 41.47 22.59
C GLN A 458 33.59 39.96 22.34
N ASP A 459 34.13 39.18 23.27
CA ASP A 459 34.16 37.71 23.18
C ASP A 459 32.75 37.12 23.18
N PHE A 460 31.87 37.62 24.05
CA PHE A 460 30.47 37.19 24.09
C PHE A 460 29.76 37.46 22.74
N LEU A 461 29.94 38.66 22.18
CA LEU A 461 29.43 39.03 20.86
C LEU A 461 29.97 38.16 19.72
N ASN A 462 31.24 37.78 19.79
CA ASN A 462 31.86 36.93 18.78
C ASN A 462 31.25 35.52 18.83
N VAL A 463 30.97 34.99 20.02
CA VAL A 463 30.27 33.70 20.18
C VAL A 463 28.86 33.75 19.62
N THR A 464 28.10 34.81 19.87
CA THR A 464 26.74 34.92 19.32
C THR A 464 26.74 35.00 17.79
N ARG A 465 27.70 35.73 17.21
CA ARG A 465 27.86 35.78 15.74
C ARG A 465 28.32 34.45 15.14
N LEU A 466 29.10 33.67 15.88
CA LEU A 466 29.51 32.31 15.51
C LEU A 466 28.34 31.34 15.48
N GLU A 467 27.50 31.33 16.51
CA GLU A 467 26.30 30.49 16.58
C GLU A 467 25.35 30.74 15.39
N GLU A 468 25.29 31.97 14.91
CA GLU A 468 24.45 32.37 13.79
C GLU A 468 25.09 32.10 12.42
N GLY A 469 26.32 31.58 12.37
CA GLY A 469 27.09 31.39 11.13
C GLY A 469 27.46 32.71 10.42
N LYS A 470 27.26 33.86 11.07
CA LYS A 470 27.49 35.20 10.53
C LYS A 470 28.91 35.73 10.79
N LEU A 471 29.80 34.91 11.35
CA LEU A 471 31.19 35.29 11.51
C LEU A 471 31.85 35.40 10.13
N GLN A 472 32.00 36.63 9.64
CA GLN A 472 32.74 36.91 8.42
C GLN A 472 34.24 36.89 8.69
N ILE A 473 34.98 36.19 7.84
CA ILE A 473 36.44 36.03 7.92
C ILE A 473 37.02 36.68 6.68
N LEU A 474 37.83 37.72 6.88
CA LEU A 474 38.42 38.50 5.80
C LEU A 474 39.90 38.10 5.67
N LYS A 475 40.15 37.01 4.95
CA LYS A 475 41.51 36.49 4.74
C LYS A 475 42.30 37.40 3.79
N GLN A 476 43.48 37.81 4.23
CA GLN A 476 44.43 38.59 3.46
C GLN A 476 45.83 38.01 3.61
N GLU A 477 46.71 38.30 2.65
CA GLU A 477 48.13 37.97 2.79
C GLU A 477 48.81 39.03 3.66
N PHE A 478 49.52 38.60 4.70
CA PHE A 478 50.32 39.48 5.55
C PHE A 478 51.52 38.75 6.16
N GLU A 479 52.51 39.51 6.62
CA GLU A 479 53.66 38.98 7.35
C GLU A 479 53.29 38.65 8.79
N LEU A 480 53.60 37.42 9.23
CA LEU A 480 53.24 36.92 10.55
C LEU A 480 54.15 37.49 11.66
N ALA A 481 55.42 37.78 11.35
CA ALA A 481 56.40 38.24 12.34
C ALA A 481 55.98 39.55 13.04
N PRO A 482 55.52 40.60 12.33
CA PRO A 482 55.03 41.81 12.97
C PRO A 482 53.86 41.58 13.93
N LEU A 483 52.91 40.71 13.57
CA LEU A 483 51.77 40.39 14.42
C LEU A 483 52.20 39.66 15.69
N ILE A 484 53.10 38.68 15.58
CA ILE A 484 53.60 37.94 16.76
C ILE A 484 54.40 38.87 17.68
N LYS A 485 55.19 39.78 17.10
CA LYS A 485 55.95 40.77 17.86
C LYS A 485 55.02 41.72 18.62
N GLU A 486 54.00 42.25 17.95
CA GLU A 486 52.95 43.09 18.56
C GLU A 486 52.30 42.37 19.75
N ILE A 487 51.85 41.12 19.56
CA ILE A 487 51.21 40.33 20.61
C ILE A 487 52.16 40.01 21.77
N ALA A 488 53.43 39.73 21.50
CA ALA A 488 54.45 39.47 22.53
C ALA A 488 54.76 40.72 23.34
N GLU A 489 54.91 41.88 22.69
CA GLU A 489 55.14 43.19 23.33
C GLU A 489 53.96 43.57 24.23
N ASP A 490 52.73 43.39 23.75
CA ASP A 490 51.52 43.58 24.55
C ASP A 490 51.50 42.66 25.78
N GLY A 491 51.76 41.36 25.58
CA GLY A 491 51.83 40.39 26.68
C GLY A 491 52.90 40.76 27.72
N GLN A 492 54.06 41.24 27.26
CA GLN A 492 55.18 41.65 28.12
C GLN A 492 54.82 42.91 28.91
N PHE A 493 54.09 43.85 28.30
CA PHE A 493 53.59 45.06 28.96
C PHE A 493 52.59 44.76 30.08
N PHE A 494 51.70 43.77 29.89
CA PHE A 494 50.74 43.36 30.92
C PHE A 494 51.34 42.45 32.01
N SER A 495 52.54 41.92 31.79
CA SER A 495 53.19 40.99 32.71
C SER A 495 54.70 41.27 32.84
N ASN A 496 55.05 42.13 33.80
CA ASN A 496 56.46 42.43 34.15
C ASN A 496 57.21 41.29 34.85
N GLN A 497 56.57 40.13 35.05
CA GLN A 497 57.12 39.01 35.80
C GLN A 497 57.45 37.80 34.92
N HIS A 498 57.00 37.76 33.68
CA HIS A 498 57.28 36.64 32.77
C HIS A 498 58.20 37.10 31.65
N ILE A 499 58.99 36.19 31.09
CA ILE A 499 59.86 36.46 29.94
C ILE A 499 59.26 35.78 28.71
N ILE A 500 58.83 36.57 27.74
CA ILE A 500 58.23 36.07 26.49
C ILE A 500 59.30 36.04 25.40
N ASN A 501 59.64 34.84 24.94
CA ASN A 501 60.64 34.62 23.90
C ASN A 501 59.99 34.22 22.59
N ILE A 502 60.33 34.93 21.51
CA ILE A 502 59.94 34.58 20.15
C ILE A 502 61.05 33.72 19.53
N VAL A 503 60.68 32.60 18.91
CA VAL A 503 61.61 31.64 18.33
C VAL A 503 61.20 31.31 16.89
N ASN A 504 62.11 31.54 15.93
CA ASN A 504 61.99 31.15 14.52
C ASN A 504 60.75 31.68 13.78
N CYS A 505 60.28 32.90 14.11
CA CYS A 505 59.10 33.52 13.49
C CYS A 505 59.42 34.53 12.38
N ASP A 506 60.64 34.54 11.85
CA ASP A 506 61.11 35.54 10.88
C ASP A 506 60.63 35.25 9.45
N GLU A 507 60.26 36.31 8.71
CA GLU A 507 59.97 36.33 7.26
C GLU A 507 58.90 35.33 6.73
N LEU A 508 57.84 35.06 7.49
CA LEU A 508 56.74 34.17 7.06
C LEU A 508 55.50 34.95 6.60
N LYS A 509 55.03 34.72 5.37
CA LYS A 509 53.76 35.24 4.85
C LYS A 509 52.67 34.19 4.93
N VAL A 510 51.51 34.56 5.50
CA VAL A 510 50.36 33.67 5.68
C VAL A 510 49.11 34.26 5.04
N TYR A 511 48.18 33.39 4.61
CA TYR A 511 46.87 33.79 4.12
C TYR A 511 45.80 33.58 5.20
N ALA A 512 45.51 34.63 5.97
CA ALA A 512 44.60 34.56 7.12
C ALA A 512 43.95 35.91 7.41
N ASP A 513 42.93 35.92 8.26
CA ASP A 513 42.36 37.15 8.83
C ASP A 513 43.27 37.62 9.97
N LYS A 514 44.00 38.72 9.73
CA LYS A 514 44.99 39.28 10.67
C LYS A 514 44.37 39.62 12.02
N GLU A 515 43.19 40.23 12.05
CA GLU A 515 42.54 40.64 13.30
C GLU A 515 42.08 39.42 14.12
N LYS A 516 41.41 38.47 13.46
CA LYS A 516 40.92 37.25 14.14
C LYS A 516 42.07 36.36 14.60
N LEU A 517 43.15 36.27 13.83
CA LEU A 517 44.35 35.55 14.25
C LEU A 517 45.04 36.26 15.43
N GLY A 518 45.09 37.59 15.43
CA GLY A 518 45.56 38.38 16.57
C GLY A 518 44.78 38.05 17.85
N HIS A 519 43.45 37.89 17.76
CA HIS A 519 42.62 37.46 18.89
C HIS A 519 42.98 36.05 19.38
N VAL A 520 43.19 35.09 18.47
CA VAL A 520 43.64 33.72 18.83
C VAL A 520 44.96 33.78 19.60
N LEU A 521 45.96 34.47 19.06
CA LEU A 521 47.29 34.57 19.66
C LEU A 521 47.26 35.28 21.02
N SER A 522 46.52 36.38 21.13
CA SER A 522 46.33 37.11 22.39
C SER A 522 45.67 36.23 23.46
N ASN A 523 44.65 35.43 23.08
CA ASN A 523 43.97 34.54 24.02
C ASN A 523 44.90 33.45 24.57
N LEU A 524 45.65 32.80 23.68
CA LEU A 524 46.60 31.76 24.04
C LEU A 524 47.75 32.30 24.89
N LEU A 525 48.30 33.48 24.55
CA LEU A 525 49.34 34.14 25.33
C LEU A 525 48.83 34.57 26.70
N SER A 526 47.62 35.12 26.79
CA SER A 526 47.01 35.49 28.07
C SER A 526 46.81 34.29 28.98
N ASN A 527 46.40 33.14 28.43
CA ASN A 527 46.32 31.89 29.18
C ASN A 527 47.71 31.42 29.65
N ALA A 528 48.72 31.45 28.78
CA ALA A 528 50.10 31.11 29.14
C ALA A 528 50.63 31.97 30.29
N ILE A 529 50.39 33.29 30.27
CA ILE A 529 50.76 34.22 31.35
C ILE A 529 50.01 33.93 32.64
N LYS A 530 48.71 33.63 32.55
CA LYS A 530 47.85 33.41 33.72
C LYS A 530 48.22 32.15 34.50
N TYR A 531 48.59 31.09 33.81
CA TYR A 531 48.83 29.77 34.42
C TYR A 531 50.31 29.46 34.64
N SER A 532 51.22 30.31 34.16
CA SER A 532 52.65 30.21 34.45
C SER A 532 53.00 30.75 35.84
N PRO A 533 54.04 30.20 36.50
CA PRO A 533 54.59 30.77 37.71
C PRO A 533 55.32 32.10 37.42
N LYS A 534 55.28 33.03 38.38
CA LYS A 534 56.01 34.30 38.32
C LYS A 534 57.50 34.04 38.06
N GLY A 535 58.08 34.73 37.08
CA GLY A 535 59.46 34.51 36.62
C GLY A 535 59.59 33.45 35.52
N GLY A 536 58.51 32.78 35.15
CA GLY A 536 58.49 31.72 34.13
C GLY A 536 58.73 32.22 32.72
N PHE A 537 59.20 31.33 31.86
CA PHE A 537 59.41 31.58 30.45
C PHE A 537 58.19 31.14 29.64
N ILE A 538 57.78 31.99 28.70
CA ILE A 538 56.75 31.67 27.71
C ILE A 538 57.40 31.74 26.34
N PHE A 539 57.19 30.73 25.52
CA PHE A 539 57.79 30.63 24.19
C PHE A 539 56.72 30.72 23.11
N ILE A 540 56.85 31.68 22.20
CA ILE A 540 56.09 31.74 20.96
C ILE A 540 57.01 31.23 19.85
N LYS A 541 56.76 30.02 19.35
CA LYS A 541 57.59 29.37 18.34
C LYS A 541 56.82 29.20 17.04
N CYS A 542 57.45 29.58 15.93
CA CYS A 542 56.99 29.28 14.59
C CYS A 542 57.87 28.20 13.97
N GLU A 543 57.26 27.19 13.34
CA GLU A 543 58.00 26.09 12.70
C GLU A 543 57.36 25.76 11.36
N THR A 544 58.15 25.89 10.28
CA THR A 544 57.68 25.54 8.95
C THR A 544 57.64 24.02 8.77
N ILE A 545 56.44 23.48 8.56
CA ILE A 545 56.18 22.06 8.32
C ILE A 545 55.55 21.93 6.94
N ALA A 546 56.35 21.52 5.95
CA ALA A 546 55.96 21.45 4.53
C ALA A 546 55.46 22.80 3.98
N LYS A 547 54.17 22.93 3.66
CA LYS A 547 53.53 24.17 3.15
C LYS A 547 52.76 24.95 4.22
N LYS A 548 52.94 24.58 5.50
CA LYS A 548 52.26 25.21 6.63
C LYS A 548 53.27 25.75 7.63
N VAL A 549 52.88 26.79 8.35
CA VAL A 549 53.58 27.25 9.55
C VAL A 549 52.82 26.78 10.77
N ARG A 550 53.50 26.03 11.64
CA ARG A 550 53.01 25.71 12.98
C ARG A 550 53.35 26.87 13.90
N VAL A 551 52.33 27.51 14.45
CA VAL A 551 52.49 28.50 15.52
C VAL A 551 52.17 27.81 16.83
N SER A 552 53.07 27.94 17.81
CA SER A 552 52.94 27.31 19.12
C SER A 552 53.26 28.28 20.25
N ILE A 553 52.47 28.21 21.31
CA ILE A 553 52.66 28.99 22.54
C ILE A 553 52.84 27.99 23.67
N THR A 554 54.01 28.02 24.29
CA THR A 554 54.40 27.10 25.36
C THR A 554 54.58 27.85 26.67
N ASP A 555 53.92 27.38 27.71
CA ASP A 555 54.01 27.86 29.09
C ASP A 555 54.72 26.84 30.00
N GLN A 556 55.17 27.28 31.17
CA GLN A 556 55.78 26.44 32.21
C GLN A 556 54.87 26.29 33.44
N GLY A 557 53.56 26.35 33.22
CA GLY A 557 52.53 26.39 34.24
C GLY A 557 52.13 25.05 34.84
N ILE A 558 50.97 25.06 35.50
CA ILE A 558 50.36 23.91 36.17
C ILE A 558 50.04 22.73 35.24
N GLY A 559 50.04 22.94 33.92
CA GLY A 559 49.63 21.93 32.95
C GLY A 559 48.14 21.58 33.05
N ILE A 560 47.68 20.66 32.20
CA ILE A 560 46.27 20.28 32.07
C ILE A 560 46.15 18.76 32.10
N LYS A 561 45.23 18.24 32.93
CA LYS A 561 44.98 16.80 33.05
C LYS A 561 44.50 16.21 31.74
N LYS A 562 44.87 14.97 31.45
CA LYS A 562 44.51 14.31 30.18
C LYS A 562 43.00 14.20 29.95
N SER A 563 42.20 14.11 31.02
CA SER A 563 40.73 14.14 30.99
C SER A 563 40.17 15.48 30.50
N ASP A 564 40.85 16.58 30.81
CA ASP A 564 40.38 17.94 30.53
C ASP A 564 40.87 18.47 29.19
N GLN A 565 41.98 17.96 28.67
CA GLN A 565 42.60 18.43 27.41
C GLN A 565 41.67 18.43 26.19
N LYS A 566 40.63 17.58 26.17
CA LYS A 566 39.62 17.60 25.09
C LYS A 566 38.50 18.61 25.36
N ARG A 567 38.16 18.81 26.64
CA ARG A 567 37.01 19.61 27.08
C ARG A 567 37.32 21.09 27.20
N ILE A 568 38.59 21.49 27.32
CA ILE A 568 39.01 22.90 27.38
C ILE A 568 38.67 23.75 26.15
N PHE A 569 38.32 23.11 25.04
CA PHE A 569 37.79 23.78 23.84
C PHE A 569 36.25 23.82 23.82
N GLU A 570 35.58 23.18 24.78
CA GLU A 570 34.13 23.27 24.95
C GLU A 570 33.74 24.63 25.53
N ARG A 571 32.56 25.10 25.13
CA ARG A 571 32.02 26.38 25.58
C ARG A 571 31.76 26.38 27.09
N PHE A 572 32.15 27.47 27.75
CA PHE A 572 32.00 27.68 29.20
C PHE A 572 32.77 26.69 30.07
N TYR A 573 33.59 25.82 29.47
CA TYR A 573 34.34 24.83 30.23
C TYR A 573 35.52 25.47 30.96
N ARG A 574 35.72 25.02 32.21
CA ARG A 574 36.85 25.40 33.05
C ARG A 574 37.32 24.16 33.79
N VAL A 575 38.63 24.06 33.98
CA VAL A 575 39.23 23.04 34.85
C VAL A 575 39.01 23.51 36.29
N ASP A 576 38.26 22.72 37.08
CA ASP A 576 38.01 23.00 38.50
C ASP A 576 39.31 22.81 39.29
N ASP A 577 39.77 23.86 39.97
CA ASP A 577 40.85 23.80 40.95
C ASP A 577 40.55 24.77 42.11
N GLU A 578 40.80 24.32 43.35
CA GLU A 578 40.34 24.83 44.66
C GLU A 578 40.78 26.28 45.05
N ASN A 579 41.27 27.09 44.10
CA ASN A 579 41.60 28.50 44.30
C ASN A 579 40.62 29.41 43.52
N GLU A 580 39.38 29.49 44.00
CA GLU A 580 38.27 30.23 43.39
C GLU A 580 38.50 31.75 43.20
N TYR A 581 39.55 32.34 43.81
CA TYR A 581 39.69 33.80 43.90
C TYR A 581 40.62 34.46 42.88
N THR A 582 41.38 33.74 42.05
CA THR A 582 42.40 34.37 41.17
C THR A 582 42.22 34.17 39.67
N ALA A 583 41.38 33.24 39.22
CA ALA A 583 41.28 32.88 37.80
C ALA A 583 40.06 33.49 37.08
N SER A 584 40.07 34.78 36.78
CA SER A 584 38.96 35.51 36.11
C SER A 584 38.85 35.24 34.58
N GLY A 585 37.72 34.69 34.11
CA GLY A 585 37.32 34.50 32.70
C GLY A 585 36.04 33.63 32.50
N PHE A 586 35.29 33.81 31.40
CA PHE A 586 34.00 33.11 31.11
C PHE A 586 34.14 31.67 30.54
N GLY A 587 35.35 31.15 30.30
CA GLY A 587 35.54 29.85 29.64
C GLY A 587 35.17 29.86 28.14
N ILE A 588 35.22 31.04 27.50
CA ILE A 588 34.85 31.23 26.09
C ILE A 588 36.08 31.34 25.18
N GLY A 589 37.22 31.79 25.72
CA GLY A 589 38.38 32.19 24.94
C GLY A 589 38.97 31.08 24.04
N LEU A 590 39.19 29.90 24.61
CA LEU A 590 39.74 28.76 23.86
C LEU A 590 38.73 28.19 22.84
N TYR A 591 37.44 28.22 23.15
CA TYR A 591 36.37 27.87 22.21
C TYR A 591 36.34 28.84 21.01
N LEU A 592 36.39 30.15 21.26
CA LEU A 592 36.46 31.15 20.19
C LEU A 592 37.72 30.98 19.34
N ALA A 593 38.86 30.68 19.97
CA ALA A 593 40.10 30.41 19.26
C ALA A 593 40.01 29.16 18.36
N SER A 594 39.40 28.08 18.85
CA SER A 594 39.19 26.87 18.03
C SER A 594 38.27 27.11 16.85
N GLU A 595 37.17 27.85 17.05
CA GLU A 595 36.23 28.18 15.98
C GLU A 595 36.87 29.09 14.92
N ILE A 596 37.55 30.16 15.33
CA ILE A 596 38.28 31.04 14.39
C ILE A 596 39.28 30.23 13.56
N LEU A 597 40.03 29.31 14.18
CA LEU A 597 40.97 28.45 13.47
C LEU A 597 40.26 27.48 12.52
N ALA A 598 39.09 26.94 12.89
CA ALA A 598 38.29 26.09 12.02
C ALA A 598 37.88 26.83 10.73
N TYR A 599 37.46 28.10 10.82
CA TYR A 599 37.22 28.96 9.65
C TYR A 599 38.48 29.24 8.80
N HIS A 600 39.66 29.09 9.40
CA HIS A 600 40.95 29.14 8.71
C HIS A 600 41.41 27.77 8.18
N ASN A 601 40.54 26.76 8.18
CA ASN A 601 40.90 25.37 7.83
C ASN A 601 42.05 24.82 8.70
N SER A 602 42.12 25.29 9.95
CA SER A 602 43.12 24.92 10.94
C SER A 602 42.45 24.36 12.20
N GLN A 603 43.20 23.63 13.00
CA GLN A 603 42.73 23.12 14.29
C GLN A 603 43.75 23.47 15.36
N ILE A 604 43.24 23.81 16.54
CA ILE A 604 44.07 23.98 17.73
C ILE A 604 44.28 22.63 18.40
N HIS A 605 45.53 22.41 18.80
CA HIS A 605 45.96 21.22 19.50
C HIS A 605 46.67 21.62 20.79
N ILE A 606 46.70 20.67 21.73
CA ILE A 606 47.40 20.83 23.00
C ILE A 606 48.31 19.64 23.25
N ASN A 607 49.50 19.93 23.76
CA ASN A 607 50.37 18.96 24.41
C ASN A 607 50.66 19.47 25.83
N SER A 608 50.12 18.80 26.84
CA SER A 608 50.26 19.24 28.22
C SER A 608 50.44 18.06 29.17
N LYS A 609 51.21 18.27 30.24
CA LYS A 609 51.38 17.34 31.36
C LYS A 609 51.26 18.13 32.65
N GLU A 610 50.55 17.60 33.64
CA GLU A 610 50.41 18.23 34.95
C GLU A 610 51.79 18.58 35.55
N ASN A 611 51.88 19.82 36.06
CA ASN A 611 53.06 20.45 36.64
C ASN A 611 54.28 20.57 35.70
N LYS A 612 54.09 20.46 34.38
CA LYS A 612 55.17 20.60 33.38
C LYS A 612 54.85 21.65 32.29
N GLY A 613 53.78 22.41 32.47
CA GLY A 613 53.31 23.39 31.50
C GLY A 613 52.49 22.80 30.34
N SER A 614 52.02 23.70 29.48
CA SER A 614 51.23 23.34 28.29
C SER A 614 51.80 23.99 27.03
N THR A 615 51.67 23.28 25.91
CA THR A 615 51.92 23.81 24.58
C THR A 615 50.63 23.77 23.79
N PHE A 616 50.10 24.94 23.43
CA PHE A 616 49.03 25.06 22.44
C PHE A 616 49.62 25.34 21.07
N PHE A 617 49.15 24.68 20.03
CA PHE A 617 49.66 24.87 18.68
C PHE A 617 48.60 24.69 17.61
N PHE A 618 48.78 25.36 16.47
CA PHE A 618 47.92 25.26 15.29
C PHE A 618 48.73 25.53 14.02
N ASP A 619 48.21 25.10 12.87
CA ASP A 619 48.92 25.15 11.59
C ASP A 619 48.21 26.08 10.60
N LEU A 620 48.92 27.07 10.05
CA LEU A 620 48.40 28.00 9.02
C LEU A 620 49.05 27.75 7.66
N GLU A 621 48.34 28.05 6.58
CA GLU A 621 48.88 27.95 5.22
C GLU A 621 49.85 29.11 4.94
N ILE A 622 51.04 28.76 4.43
CA ILE A 622 52.03 29.74 3.96
C ILE A 622 51.61 30.22 2.56
N SER A 623 51.65 31.53 2.32
CA SER A 623 51.33 32.07 0.99
C SER A 623 52.36 31.59 -0.04
N SER A 624 51.87 31.20 -1.22
CA SER A 624 52.60 30.50 -2.29
C SER A 624 53.82 31.26 -2.87
N ASN A 625 54.01 32.53 -2.52
CA ASN A 625 55.07 33.39 -3.07
C ASN A 625 56.36 33.46 -2.21
N THR A 626 56.49 32.65 -1.16
CA THR A 626 57.61 32.74 -0.20
C THR A 626 58.63 31.59 -0.29
N LEU A 627 58.48 30.68 -1.25
CA LEU A 627 59.49 29.64 -1.56
C LEU A 627 60.30 30.08 -2.79
N SER A 628 61.25 30.98 -2.59
CA SER A 628 62.31 31.31 -3.56
C SER A 628 63.66 31.20 -2.90
#